data_AF-A0AAJ2J4S2-F1
#
_entry.id   AF-A0AAJ2J4S2-F1
#
_cell.length_a   1.000
_cell.length_b   1.000
_cell.length_c   1.000
_cell.angle_alpha   90.00
_cell.angle_beta   90.00
_cell.angle_gamma   90.00
#
_symmetry.space_group_name_H-M   'P 1'
#
loop_
_entity.id
_entity.type
_entity.pdbx_description
1 polymer ?
#
loop_
_entity_poly.entity_id
_entity_poly.type
_entity_poly.pdbx_seq_one_letter_code
_entity_poly.pdbx_strand_id
1 'polypeptide(L)'
;MFDLELMSILLPALAAGILVLSTHIVLGRQVLKRGIIFIDLAIAQVAALGAIVAHMDHRLEDMPFANVWMPALFALAGAGFIAWLSKRMAGELEAMIGCFYVLSAVAAMLLLANDPHGAELLKQLMSGQILWVSWSQLILPAVVYSLVLLAIFLRPQILDGAGFYLLFALVITLSVELVGVYLVFSTLILPALALNKYRGKGRLFYAYLVGLLGYVLGLVLSATLDLPSGAAIVATLAVSALVIRFVLAKVAPQATGSEILPKHHA
;
A
#
# COMPACT_ATOMS: atom_id res chain seq x y z
N MET A 1 -7.73 -29.01 -11.46
CA MET A 1 -7.75 -28.61 -12.89
C MET A 1 -8.33 -27.21 -12.90
N PHE A 2 -7.58 -26.17 -13.29
CA PHE A 2 -8.14 -24.82 -13.34
C PHE A 2 -9.16 -24.79 -14.47
N ASP A 3 -10.44 -24.64 -14.14
CA ASP A 3 -11.50 -24.43 -15.14
C ASP A 3 -11.52 -22.96 -15.58
N LEU A 4 -12.26 -22.67 -16.65
CA LEU A 4 -12.35 -21.33 -17.21
C LEU A 4 -13.00 -20.33 -16.24
N GLU A 5 -13.87 -20.81 -15.35
CA GLU A 5 -14.51 -19.99 -14.31
C GLU A 5 -13.49 -19.53 -13.28
N LEU A 6 -12.65 -20.42 -12.75
CA LEU A 6 -11.59 -20.05 -11.82
C LEU A 6 -10.57 -19.09 -12.45
N MET A 7 -10.24 -19.27 -13.74
CA MET A 7 -9.38 -18.32 -14.46
C MET A 7 -10.02 -16.94 -14.61
N SER A 8 -11.34 -16.87 -14.81
CA SER A 8 -12.08 -15.61 -14.93
C SER A 8 -12.04 -14.75 -13.66
N ILE A 9 -11.84 -15.37 -12.50
CA ILE A 9 -11.74 -14.71 -11.18
C ILE A 9 -10.27 -14.41 -10.86
N LEU A 10 -9.36 -15.36 -11.11
CA LEU A 10 -7.95 -15.21 -10.76
C LEU A 10 -7.19 -14.23 -11.66
N LEU A 11 -7.52 -14.12 -12.96
CA LEU A 11 -6.80 -13.24 -13.88
C LEU A 11 -7.01 -11.75 -13.56
N PRO A 12 -8.24 -11.24 -13.35
CA PRO A 12 -8.44 -9.86 -12.89
C PRO A 12 -7.74 -9.58 -11.56
N ALA A 13 -7.80 -10.53 -10.61
CA ALA A 13 -7.13 -10.41 -9.32
C ALA A 13 -5.60 -10.30 -9.45
N LEU A 14 -4.99 -11.12 -10.31
CA LEU A 14 -3.55 -11.05 -10.60
C LEU A 14 -3.20 -9.75 -11.33
N ALA A 15 -4.03 -9.30 -12.27
CA ALA A 15 -3.84 -8.03 -12.96
C ALA A 15 -3.92 -6.84 -11.99
N ALA A 16 -4.87 -6.84 -11.06
CA ALA A 16 -4.95 -5.88 -9.96
C ALA A 16 -3.66 -5.88 -9.14
N GLY A 17 -3.16 -7.06 -8.77
CA GLY A 17 -1.91 -7.22 -8.05
C GLY A 17 -0.69 -6.65 -8.78
N ILE A 18 -0.55 -6.95 -10.07
CA ILE A 18 0.53 -6.41 -10.92
C ILE A 18 0.42 -4.89 -11.02
N LEU A 19 -0.80 -4.37 -11.16
CA LEU A 19 -1.06 -2.95 -11.21
C LEU A 19 -0.64 -2.25 -9.92
N VAL A 20 -1.06 -2.77 -8.77
CA VAL A 20 -0.66 -2.26 -7.44
C VAL A 20 0.87 -2.35 -7.28
N LEU A 21 1.48 -3.49 -7.61
CA LEU A 21 2.93 -3.67 -7.54
C LEU A 21 3.71 -2.60 -8.30
N SER A 22 3.23 -2.21 -9.49
CA SER A 22 3.90 -1.24 -10.37
C SER A 22 4.22 0.10 -9.71
N THR A 23 3.34 0.58 -8.84
CA THR A 23 3.50 1.86 -8.12
C THR A 23 4.03 1.64 -6.71
N HIS A 24 3.56 0.59 -6.02
CA HIS A 24 3.80 0.39 -4.59
C HIS A 24 5.26 0.08 -4.28
N ILE A 25 5.96 -0.65 -5.15
CA ILE A 25 7.38 -0.93 -4.92
C ILE A 25 8.22 0.36 -5.01
N VAL A 26 7.88 1.27 -5.92
CA VAL A 26 8.59 2.56 -6.09
C VAL A 26 8.29 3.48 -4.91
N LEU A 27 7.02 3.62 -4.54
CA LEU A 27 6.58 4.45 -3.43
C LEU A 27 7.04 3.91 -2.08
N GLY A 28 6.99 2.58 -1.88
CA GLY A 28 7.44 1.92 -0.66
C GLY A 28 8.91 2.12 -0.36
N ARG A 29 9.76 2.19 -1.41
CA ARG A 29 11.17 2.58 -1.23
C ARG A 29 11.32 4.00 -0.71
N GLN A 30 10.47 4.93 -1.14
CA GLN A 30 10.47 6.31 -0.63
C GLN A 30 9.95 6.38 0.80
N VAL A 31 8.91 5.61 1.14
CA VAL A 31 8.40 5.47 2.51
C VAL A 31 9.52 5.00 3.46
N LEU A 32 10.26 3.96 3.08
CA LEU A 32 11.41 3.47 3.85
C LEU A 32 12.55 4.49 3.93
N LYS A 33 12.83 5.24 2.84
CA LYS A 33 13.86 6.30 2.82
C LYS A 33 13.51 7.43 3.79
N ARG A 34 12.21 7.73 3.94
CA ARG A 34 11.68 8.82 4.78
C ARG A 34 11.42 8.43 6.23
N GLY A 35 11.42 7.14 6.56
CA GLY A 35 11.11 6.67 7.92
C GLY A 35 9.67 6.93 8.34
N ILE A 36 8.71 6.78 7.41
CA ILE A 36 7.28 7.04 7.64
C ILE A 36 6.45 5.79 7.34
N ILE A 37 6.82 4.65 7.91
CA ILE A 37 6.32 3.33 7.48
C ILE A 37 4.78 3.27 7.57
N PHE A 38 4.20 3.90 8.59
CA PHE A 38 2.76 3.90 8.85
C PHE A 38 1.95 4.89 8.01
N ILE A 39 2.57 5.68 7.13
CA ILE A 39 1.84 6.71 6.35
C ILE A 39 0.71 6.10 5.50
N ASP A 40 0.95 4.90 5.00
CA ASP A 40 -0.03 4.14 4.23
C ASP A 40 -1.29 3.85 5.03
N LEU A 41 -1.15 3.17 6.18
CA LEU A 41 -2.27 2.85 7.07
C LEU A 41 -3.02 4.10 7.51
N ALA A 42 -2.32 5.19 7.82
CA ALA A 42 -2.95 6.44 8.21
C ALA A 42 -3.82 7.02 7.08
N ILE A 43 -3.28 7.14 5.86
CA ILE A 43 -4.03 7.69 4.72
C ILE A 43 -5.19 6.78 4.35
N ALA A 44 -4.98 5.46 4.33
CA ALA A 44 -6.02 4.48 4.08
C ALA A 44 -7.17 4.60 5.10
N GLN A 45 -6.86 4.79 6.37
CA GLN A 45 -7.86 4.95 7.42
C GLN A 45 -8.63 6.26 7.32
N VAL A 46 -7.95 7.34 6.92
CA VAL A 46 -8.59 8.64 6.66
C VAL A 46 -9.51 8.53 5.44
N ALA A 47 -9.09 7.84 4.38
CA ALA A 47 -9.92 7.57 3.22
C ALA A 47 -11.17 6.75 3.59
N ALA A 48 -10.98 5.69 4.39
CA ALA A 48 -12.07 4.86 4.93
C ALA A 48 -13.07 5.67 5.75
N LEU A 49 -12.58 6.61 6.58
CA LEU A 49 -13.44 7.55 7.30
C LEU A 49 -14.27 8.40 6.32
N GLY A 50 -13.68 8.88 5.23
CA GLY A 50 -14.40 9.58 4.17
C GLY A 50 -15.49 8.72 3.51
N ALA A 51 -15.21 7.43 3.25
CA ALA A 51 -16.20 6.49 2.72
C ALA A 51 -17.40 6.33 3.67
N ILE A 52 -17.12 6.19 4.96
CA ILE A 52 -18.14 6.07 6.00
C ILE A 52 -18.99 7.34 6.09
N VAL A 53 -18.36 8.52 6.04
CA VAL A 53 -19.09 9.80 6.03
C VAL A 53 -20.01 9.92 4.82
N ALA A 54 -19.58 9.48 3.63
CA ALA A 54 -20.44 9.47 2.45
C ALA A 54 -21.63 8.52 2.58
N HIS A 55 -21.43 7.35 3.21
CA HIS A 55 -22.49 6.35 3.39
C HIS A 55 -23.51 6.73 4.47
N MET A 56 -23.09 7.43 5.53
CA MET A 56 -23.98 7.77 6.64
C MET A 56 -24.91 8.96 6.37
N ASP A 57 -24.57 9.82 5.41
CA ASP A 57 -25.42 10.94 5.02
C ASP A 57 -26.12 10.61 3.71
N HIS A 58 -27.42 10.34 3.76
CA HIS A 58 -28.23 10.02 2.58
C HIS A 58 -28.09 11.06 1.46
N ARG A 59 -27.87 12.34 1.80
CA ARG A 59 -27.69 13.39 0.78
C ARG A 59 -26.38 13.25 0.03
N LEU A 60 -25.35 12.73 0.70
CA LEU A 60 -24.04 12.46 0.09
C LEU A 60 -24.07 11.13 -0.63
N GLU A 61 -24.74 10.11 -0.07
CA GLU A 61 -24.89 8.79 -0.70
C GLU A 61 -25.58 8.87 -2.07
N ASP A 62 -26.59 9.72 -2.20
CA ASP A 62 -27.32 9.95 -3.47
C ASP A 62 -26.50 10.74 -4.51
N MET A 63 -25.36 11.35 -4.13
CA MET A 63 -24.54 12.07 -5.09
C MET A 63 -23.80 11.10 -6.02
N PRO A 64 -23.75 11.40 -7.34
CA PRO A 64 -22.99 10.59 -8.27
C PRO A 64 -21.53 10.42 -7.82
N PHE A 65 -21.08 9.16 -7.76
CA PHE A 65 -19.69 8.79 -7.44
C PHE A 65 -19.20 9.21 -6.04
N ALA A 66 -20.10 9.45 -5.07
CA ALA A 66 -19.74 9.79 -3.68
C ALA A 66 -18.80 8.80 -3.01
N ASN A 67 -18.96 7.52 -3.33
CA ASN A 67 -18.09 6.44 -2.92
C ASN A 67 -16.64 6.57 -3.42
N VAL A 68 -16.37 7.40 -4.43
CA VAL A 68 -15.02 7.62 -4.99
C VAL A 68 -14.46 8.98 -4.56
N TRP A 69 -15.23 10.06 -4.72
CA TRP A 69 -14.68 11.40 -4.48
C TRP A 69 -14.56 11.74 -2.99
N MET A 70 -15.42 11.19 -2.12
CA MET A 70 -15.34 11.48 -0.68
C MET A 70 -14.10 10.83 -0.02
N PRO A 71 -13.81 9.53 -0.24
CA PRO A 71 -12.57 8.93 0.26
C PRO A 71 -11.33 9.65 -0.28
N ALA A 72 -11.34 10.00 -1.57
CA ALA A 72 -10.23 10.74 -2.19
C ALA A 72 -10.04 12.12 -1.57
N LEU A 73 -11.11 12.87 -1.30
CA LEU A 73 -11.05 14.17 -0.65
C LEU A 73 -10.42 14.06 0.74
N PHE A 74 -10.88 13.11 1.55
CA PHE A 74 -10.34 12.85 2.88
C PHE A 74 -8.86 12.43 2.82
N ALA A 75 -8.51 11.49 1.93
CA ALA A 75 -7.14 11.02 1.75
C ALA A 75 -6.19 12.15 1.34
N LEU A 76 -6.61 13.01 0.40
CA LEU A 76 -5.83 14.17 -0.05
C LEU A 76 -5.68 15.22 1.07
N ALA A 77 -6.73 15.47 1.84
CA ALA A 77 -6.67 16.37 2.99
C ALA A 77 -5.71 15.83 4.07
N GLY A 78 -5.83 14.54 4.41
CA GLY A 78 -4.94 13.86 5.35
C GLY A 78 -3.49 13.86 4.88
N ALA A 79 -3.25 13.60 3.60
CA ALA A 79 -1.91 13.66 3.02
C ALA A 79 -1.34 15.07 3.00
N GLY A 80 -2.16 16.10 2.73
CA GLY A 80 -1.77 17.50 2.85
C GLY A 80 -1.38 17.86 4.29
N PHE A 81 -2.14 17.36 5.27
CA PHE A 81 -1.84 17.54 6.69
C PHE A 81 -0.52 16.86 7.10
N ILE A 82 -0.29 15.61 6.68
CA ILE A 82 0.98 14.90 6.91
C ILE A 82 2.14 15.61 6.19
N ALA A 83 1.94 16.08 4.97
CA ALA A 83 2.94 16.85 4.23
C ALA A 83 3.33 18.14 4.98
N TRP A 84 2.35 18.83 5.58
CA TRP A 84 2.59 19.99 6.42
C TRP A 84 3.35 19.63 7.71
N LEU A 85 2.94 18.56 8.41
CA LEU A 85 3.65 18.05 9.59
C LEU A 85 5.09 17.68 9.27
N SER A 86 5.35 17.10 8.10
CA SER A 86 6.70 16.70 7.69
C SER A 86 7.70 17.86 7.60
N LYS A 87 7.21 19.09 7.44
CA LYS A 87 8.04 20.30 7.44
C LYS A 87 8.28 20.87 8.85
N ARG A 88 7.42 20.57 9.82
CA ARG A 88 7.45 21.16 11.17
C ARG A 88 7.95 20.21 12.25
N MET A 89 7.60 18.92 12.15
CA MET A 89 7.80 17.91 13.18
C MET A 89 8.46 16.66 12.59
N ALA A 90 9.48 16.85 11.74
CA ALA A 90 10.13 15.74 11.03
C ALA A 90 10.69 14.65 11.96
N GLY A 91 11.17 15.02 13.15
CA GLY A 91 11.74 14.08 14.13
C GLY A 91 10.72 13.13 14.78
N GLU A 92 9.44 13.50 14.80
CA GLU A 92 8.36 12.73 15.43
C GLU A 92 7.26 12.36 14.43
N LEU A 93 7.50 12.56 13.14
CA LEU A 93 6.48 12.44 12.10
C LEU A 93 5.82 11.06 12.07
N GLU A 94 6.60 9.99 12.24
CA GLU A 94 6.06 8.63 12.27
C GLU A 94 5.11 8.40 13.47
N ALA A 95 5.44 8.95 14.63
CA ALA A 95 4.56 8.90 15.80
C ALA A 95 3.27 9.71 15.56
N MET A 96 3.38 10.91 14.97
CA MET A 96 2.22 11.73 14.61
C MET A 96 1.30 11.05 13.59
N ILE A 97 1.89 10.36 12.60
CA ILE A 97 1.15 9.52 11.64
C ILE A 97 0.41 8.40 12.39
N GLY A 98 1.06 7.74 13.35
CA GLY A 98 0.42 6.73 14.20
C GLY A 98 -0.76 7.27 15.01
N CYS A 99 -0.61 8.44 15.64
CA CYS A 99 -1.71 9.11 16.34
C CYS A 99 -2.86 9.45 15.38
N PHE A 100 -2.55 9.96 14.19
CA PHE A 100 -3.54 10.32 13.18
C PHE A 100 -4.31 9.10 12.65
N TYR A 101 -3.61 7.97 12.45
CA TYR A 101 -4.22 6.69 12.13
C TYR A 101 -5.25 6.25 13.19
N VAL A 102 -4.84 6.21 14.47
CA VAL A 102 -5.71 5.76 15.56
C VAL A 102 -6.92 6.68 15.73
N LEU A 103 -6.72 8.01 15.68
CA LEU A 103 -7.82 8.97 15.77
C LEU A 103 -8.83 8.80 14.62
N SER A 104 -8.35 8.55 13.40
CA SER A 104 -9.23 8.30 12.24
C SER A 104 -10.00 6.98 12.38
N ALA A 105 -9.35 5.93 12.90
CA ALA A 105 -10.01 4.65 13.16
C ALA A 105 -11.08 4.77 14.26
N VAL A 106 -10.77 5.48 15.35
CA VAL A 106 -11.74 5.72 16.44
C VAL A 106 -12.90 6.58 15.95
N ALA A 107 -12.65 7.62 15.15
CA ALA A 107 -13.70 8.41 14.54
C ALA A 107 -14.63 7.55 13.66
N ALA A 108 -14.06 6.67 12.83
CA ALA A 108 -14.83 5.73 12.01
C ALA A 108 -15.68 4.79 12.87
N MET A 109 -15.12 4.22 13.94
CA MET A 109 -15.87 3.37 14.87
C MET A 109 -16.98 4.12 15.60
N LEU A 110 -16.74 5.37 16.03
CA LEU A 110 -17.75 6.18 16.70
C LEU A 110 -18.90 6.55 15.78
N LEU A 111 -18.61 6.84 14.51
CA LEU A 111 -19.62 7.09 13.48
C LEU A 111 -20.49 5.84 13.25
N LEU A 112 -19.87 4.67 13.15
CA LEU A 112 -20.55 3.39 12.94
C LEU A 112 -21.13 2.74 14.21
N ALA A 113 -21.03 3.39 15.38
CA ALA A 113 -21.36 2.76 16.66
C ALA A 113 -22.81 2.28 16.78
N ASN A 114 -23.72 2.92 16.04
CA ASN A 114 -25.15 2.58 16.01
C ASN A 114 -25.57 1.86 14.72
N ASP A 115 -24.61 1.47 13.87
CA ASP A 115 -24.88 0.75 12.62
C ASP A 115 -24.80 -0.77 12.86
N PRO A 116 -25.88 -1.53 12.60
CA PRO A 116 -25.90 -3.00 12.77
C PRO A 116 -24.85 -3.75 11.93
N HIS A 117 -24.39 -3.16 10.83
CA HIS A 117 -23.40 -3.72 9.91
C HIS A 117 -22.05 -3.00 9.96
N GLY A 118 -21.88 -2.03 10.87
CA GLY A 118 -20.67 -1.20 10.96
C GLY A 118 -19.38 -2.01 11.13
N ALA A 119 -19.42 -3.09 11.90
CA ALA A 119 -18.28 -3.98 12.10
C ALA A 119 -17.88 -4.74 10.82
N GLU A 120 -18.85 -5.14 10.00
CA GLU A 120 -18.58 -5.82 8.72
C GLU A 120 -18.03 -4.84 7.70
N LEU A 121 -18.57 -3.62 7.62
CA LEU A 121 -18.02 -2.55 6.77
C LEU A 121 -16.55 -2.26 7.10
N LEU A 122 -16.22 -2.14 8.41
CA LEU A 122 -14.84 -1.93 8.85
C LEU A 122 -13.92 -3.10 8.43
N LYS A 123 -14.39 -4.34 8.60
CA LYS A 123 -13.66 -5.54 8.20
C LYS A 123 -13.45 -5.63 6.67
N GLN A 124 -14.46 -5.28 5.88
CA GLN A 124 -14.37 -5.29 4.42
C GLN A 124 -13.33 -4.30 3.91
N LEU A 125 -13.31 -3.07 4.46
CA LEU A 125 -12.30 -2.06 4.11
C LEU A 125 -10.88 -2.53 4.46
N MET A 126 -10.70 -3.21 5.60
CA MET A 126 -9.39 -3.71 6.04
C MET A 126 -8.87 -4.89 5.20
N SER A 127 -9.73 -5.87 4.94
CA SER A 127 -9.35 -7.14 4.32
C SER A 127 -9.35 -7.12 2.79
N GLY A 128 -10.16 -6.25 2.18
CA GLY A 128 -10.31 -6.14 0.74
C GLY A 128 -10.94 -7.38 0.09
N GLN A 129 -11.28 -7.26 -1.19
CA GLN A 129 -11.95 -8.30 -1.96
C GLN A 129 -11.28 -8.51 -3.32
N ILE A 130 -9.97 -8.74 -3.34
CA ILE A 130 -9.18 -8.81 -4.59
C ILE A 130 -9.71 -9.82 -5.62
N LEU A 131 -10.34 -10.93 -5.20
CA LEU A 131 -10.96 -11.89 -6.12
C LEU A 131 -12.17 -11.34 -6.87
N TRP A 132 -12.87 -10.37 -6.29
CA TRP A 132 -14.10 -9.78 -6.84
C TRP A 132 -13.81 -8.57 -7.74
N VAL A 133 -12.53 -8.28 -7.98
CA VAL A 133 -12.12 -7.21 -8.89
C VAL A 133 -12.47 -7.60 -10.32
N SER A 134 -13.10 -6.68 -11.04
CA SER A 134 -13.43 -6.85 -12.47
C SER A 134 -12.51 -6.03 -13.38
N TRP A 135 -12.42 -6.43 -14.65
CA TRP A 135 -11.61 -5.70 -15.64
C TRP A 135 -11.99 -4.22 -15.79
N SER A 136 -13.26 -3.88 -15.62
CA SER A 136 -13.73 -2.49 -15.69
C SER A 136 -13.24 -1.64 -14.52
N GLN A 137 -13.20 -2.22 -13.32
CA GLN A 137 -12.66 -1.55 -12.12
C GLN A 137 -11.15 -1.26 -12.24
N LEU A 138 -10.42 -1.99 -13.09
CA LEU A 138 -9.00 -1.76 -13.32
C LEU A 138 -8.70 -0.56 -14.22
N ILE A 139 -9.68 -0.06 -14.99
CA ILE A 139 -9.43 1.00 -16.00
C ILE A 139 -8.96 2.29 -15.32
N LEU A 140 -9.70 2.78 -14.34
CA LEU A 140 -9.36 4.04 -13.65
C LEU A 140 -8.00 3.94 -12.93
N PRO A 141 -7.74 2.93 -12.08
CA PRO A 141 -6.43 2.69 -11.50
C PRO A 141 -5.31 2.56 -12.55
N ALA A 142 -5.55 1.88 -13.67
CA ALA A 142 -4.54 1.71 -14.72
C ALA A 142 -4.16 3.04 -15.38
N VAL A 143 -5.15 3.88 -15.70
CA VAL A 143 -4.90 5.22 -16.25
C VAL A 143 -4.15 6.07 -15.23
N VAL A 144 -4.64 6.14 -13.99
CA VAL A 144 -4.04 6.96 -12.94
C VAL A 144 -2.61 6.51 -12.63
N TYR A 145 -2.36 5.22 -12.49
CA TYR A 145 -1.03 4.71 -12.17
C TYR A 145 -0.06 4.91 -13.32
N SER A 146 -0.53 4.77 -14.57
CA SER A 146 0.27 5.08 -15.75
C SER A 146 0.68 6.56 -15.77
N LEU A 147 -0.24 7.48 -15.46
CA LEU A 147 0.06 8.91 -15.35
C LEU A 147 1.02 9.21 -14.19
N VAL A 148 0.85 8.57 -13.04
CA VAL A 148 1.74 8.73 -11.88
C VAL A 148 3.14 8.23 -12.20
N LEU A 149 3.26 7.03 -12.79
CA LEU A 149 4.55 6.46 -13.20
C LEU A 149 5.21 7.30 -14.29
N LEU A 150 4.45 7.81 -15.26
CA LEU A 150 4.95 8.73 -16.27
C LEU A 150 5.45 10.03 -15.64
N ALA A 151 4.71 10.61 -14.70
CA ALA A 151 5.14 11.81 -13.98
C ALA A 151 6.43 11.57 -13.18
N ILE A 152 6.54 10.42 -12.50
CA ILE A 152 7.76 10.00 -11.78
C ILE A 152 8.92 9.79 -12.76
N PHE A 153 8.67 9.19 -13.92
CA PHE A 153 9.68 8.94 -14.94
C PHE A 153 10.21 10.25 -15.55
N LEU A 154 9.32 11.19 -15.88
CA LEU A 154 9.67 12.50 -16.44
C LEU A 154 10.31 13.44 -15.41
N ARG A 155 9.89 13.38 -14.14
CA ARG A 155 10.40 14.23 -13.05
C ARG A 155 10.59 13.43 -11.76
N PRO A 156 11.69 12.68 -11.64
CA PRO A 156 11.96 11.87 -10.44
C PRO A 156 12.03 12.68 -9.14
N GLN A 157 12.38 13.97 -9.21
CA GLN A 157 12.47 14.85 -8.03
C GLN A 157 11.11 15.09 -7.34
N ILE A 158 9.99 14.80 -8.00
CA ILE A 158 8.65 14.88 -7.36
C ILE A 158 8.59 13.99 -6.12
N LEU A 159 9.31 12.87 -6.13
CA LEU A 159 9.37 11.92 -5.01
C LEU A 159 10.18 12.44 -3.80
N ASP A 160 11.00 13.48 -3.94
CA ASP A 160 11.78 14.06 -2.85
C ASP A 160 11.04 15.20 -2.13
N GLY A 161 10.10 15.87 -2.82
CA GLY A 161 9.33 16.99 -2.27
C GLY A 161 7.99 16.62 -1.63
N ALA A 162 7.13 17.63 -1.48
CA ALA A 162 5.76 17.45 -0.98
C ALA A 162 4.84 16.75 -2.00
N GLY A 163 5.19 16.76 -3.28
CA GLY A 163 4.45 16.08 -4.34
C GLY A 163 4.36 14.56 -4.13
N PHE A 164 5.33 13.96 -3.42
CA PHE A 164 5.27 12.58 -2.97
C PHE A 164 3.96 12.28 -2.22
N TYR A 165 3.58 13.10 -1.24
CA TYR A 165 2.39 12.84 -0.41
C TYR A 165 1.10 12.85 -1.22
N LEU A 166 1.01 13.73 -2.22
CA LEU A 166 -0.14 13.79 -3.13
C LEU A 166 -0.23 12.56 -4.03
N LEU A 167 0.87 12.20 -4.71
CA LEU A 167 0.91 11.01 -5.55
C LEU A 167 0.66 9.74 -4.73
N PHE A 168 1.23 9.68 -3.53
CA PHE A 168 1.07 8.59 -2.60
C PHE A 168 -0.40 8.45 -2.21
N ALA A 169 -1.06 9.52 -1.77
CA ALA A 169 -2.46 9.46 -1.37
C ALA A 169 -3.40 9.03 -2.50
N LEU A 170 -3.17 9.54 -3.72
CA LEU A 170 -3.94 9.15 -4.90
C LEU A 170 -3.80 7.65 -5.19
N VAL A 171 -2.57 7.15 -5.19
CA VAL A 171 -2.28 5.73 -5.45
C VAL A 171 -2.84 4.84 -4.35
N ILE A 172 -2.61 5.16 -3.08
CA ILE A 172 -3.09 4.36 -1.94
C ILE A 172 -4.62 4.30 -1.92
N THR A 173 -5.31 5.43 -2.11
CA THR A 173 -6.79 5.47 -2.07
C THR A 173 -7.39 4.49 -3.09
N LEU A 174 -6.94 4.55 -4.34
CA LEU A 174 -7.40 3.65 -5.39
C LEU A 174 -7.00 2.19 -5.15
N SER A 175 -5.86 1.96 -4.51
CA SER A 175 -5.38 0.59 -4.23
C SER A 175 -6.16 -0.08 -3.11
N VAL A 176 -6.47 0.68 -2.06
CA VAL A 176 -7.22 0.19 -0.90
C VAL A 176 -8.61 -0.27 -1.33
N GLU A 177 -9.26 0.46 -2.24
CA GLU A 177 -10.55 0.08 -2.82
C GLU A 177 -10.46 -1.26 -3.58
N LEU A 178 -9.36 -1.49 -4.34
CA LEU A 178 -9.18 -2.73 -5.09
C LEU A 178 -8.82 -3.94 -4.21
N VAL A 179 -7.85 -3.78 -3.32
CA VAL A 179 -7.18 -4.93 -2.67
C VAL A 179 -7.22 -4.92 -1.15
N GLY A 180 -7.73 -3.85 -0.53
CA GLY A 180 -7.83 -3.70 0.92
C GLY A 180 -6.56 -3.20 1.60
N VAL A 181 -6.71 -2.63 2.79
CA VAL A 181 -5.63 -1.95 3.53
C VAL A 181 -4.45 -2.88 3.83
N TYR A 182 -4.69 -4.12 4.27
CA TYR A 182 -3.61 -5.03 4.65
C TYR A 182 -2.72 -5.43 3.48
N LEU A 183 -3.33 -5.69 2.32
CA LEU A 183 -2.59 -6.12 1.14
C LEU A 183 -1.86 -4.93 0.49
N VAL A 184 -2.46 -3.74 0.48
CA VAL A 184 -1.78 -2.50 0.06
C VAL A 184 -0.49 -2.28 0.87
N PHE A 185 -0.60 -2.30 2.20
CA PHE A 185 0.54 -2.12 3.10
C PHE A 185 1.62 -3.16 2.89
N SER A 186 1.23 -4.43 2.79
CA SER A 186 2.17 -5.53 2.59
C SER A 186 2.89 -5.43 1.25
N THR A 187 2.17 -5.02 0.19
CA THR A 187 2.72 -4.83 -1.16
C THR A 187 3.66 -3.63 -1.25
N LEU A 188 3.37 -2.58 -0.48
CA LEU A 188 4.21 -1.39 -0.36
C LEU A 188 5.51 -1.69 0.40
N ILE A 189 5.42 -2.34 1.55
CA ILE A 189 6.54 -2.43 2.49
C ILE A 189 7.36 -3.70 2.30
N LEU A 190 6.76 -4.90 2.19
CA LEU A 190 7.50 -6.16 2.24
C LEU A 190 8.52 -6.32 1.11
N PRO A 191 8.19 -6.06 -0.18
CA PRO A 191 9.18 -6.12 -1.25
C PRO A 191 10.28 -5.06 -1.09
N ALA A 192 9.93 -3.85 -0.67
CA ALA A 192 10.91 -2.78 -0.46
C ALA A 192 11.86 -3.10 0.72
N LEU A 193 11.32 -3.72 1.78
CA LEU A 193 12.04 -4.13 2.98
C LEU A 193 12.95 -5.34 2.73
N ALA A 194 12.51 -6.30 1.92
CA ALA A 194 13.33 -7.45 1.51
C ALA A 194 14.66 -7.00 0.89
N LEU A 195 14.61 -5.89 0.15
CA LEU A 195 15.73 -5.35 -0.62
C LEU A 195 16.35 -4.09 0.01
N ASN A 196 16.03 -3.74 1.26
CA ASN A 196 16.46 -2.47 1.86
C ASN A 196 17.98 -2.38 2.08
N LYS A 197 18.62 -3.49 2.46
CA LYS A 197 20.07 -3.61 2.68
C LYS A 197 20.84 -4.09 1.45
N TYR A 198 20.14 -4.53 0.40
CA TYR A 198 20.78 -5.04 -0.81
C TYR A 198 21.33 -3.89 -1.67
N ARG A 199 22.63 -3.92 -1.95
CA ARG A 199 23.36 -2.90 -2.72
C ARG A 199 23.74 -3.32 -4.14
N GLY A 200 23.43 -4.55 -4.54
CA GLY A 200 23.75 -5.05 -5.89
C GLY A 200 22.90 -4.43 -7.00
N LYS A 201 23.35 -4.60 -8.25
CA LYS A 201 22.55 -4.29 -9.44
C LYS A 201 21.26 -5.13 -9.43
N GLY A 202 20.18 -4.59 -9.97
CA GLY A 202 18.89 -5.29 -10.05
C GLY A 202 18.02 -5.24 -8.77
N ARG A 203 18.31 -4.36 -7.81
CA ARG A 203 17.48 -4.19 -6.59
C ARG A 203 15.98 -4.06 -6.88
N LEU A 204 15.62 -3.28 -7.91
CA LEU A 204 14.22 -3.08 -8.29
C LEU A 204 13.61 -4.35 -8.90
N PHE A 205 14.36 -5.07 -9.73
CA PHE A 205 13.95 -6.35 -10.30
C PHE A 205 13.62 -7.38 -9.21
N TYR A 206 14.51 -7.56 -8.23
CA TYR A 206 14.25 -8.50 -7.12
C TYR A 206 13.07 -8.08 -6.24
N ALA A 207 12.82 -6.78 -6.05
CA ALA A 207 11.62 -6.33 -5.34
C ALA A 207 10.34 -6.69 -6.12
N TYR A 208 10.32 -6.48 -7.44
CA TYR A 208 9.20 -6.94 -8.27
C TYR A 208 9.05 -8.47 -8.26
N LEU A 209 10.16 -9.20 -8.22
CA LEU A 209 10.13 -10.67 -8.11
C LEU A 209 9.51 -11.13 -6.78
N VAL A 210 9.88 -10.51 -5.64
CA VAL A 210 9.24 -10.77 -4.34
C VAL A 210 7.74 -10.55 -4.44
N GLY A 211 7.33 -9.42 -5.01
CA GLY A 211 5.94 -9.05 -5.19
C GLY A 211 5.17 -10.07 -6.04
N LEU A 212 5.66 -10.34 -7.24
CA LEU A 212 5.02 -11.24 -8.19
C LEU A 212 4.91 -12.67 -7.63
N LEU A 213 5.98 -13.20 -7.02
CA LEU A 213 5.95 -14.52 -6.38
C LEU A 213 4.93 -14.56 -5.24
N GLY A 214 4.88 -13.52 -4.39
CA GLY A 214 3.88 -13.42 -3.33
C GLY A 214 2.45 -13.46 -3.85
N TYR A 215 2.12 -12.65 -4.86
CA TYR A 215 0.79 -12.63 -5.47
C TYR A 215 0.43 -13.96 -6.14
N VAL A 216 1.31 -14.52 -6.97
CA VAL A 216 1.03 -15.78 -7.67
C VAL A 216 0.85 -16.93 -6.67
N LEU A 217 1.77 -17.09 -5.72
CA LEU A 217 1.67 -18.14 -4.71
C LEU A 217 0.46 -17.94 -3.80
N GLY A 218 0.17 -16.69 -3.43
CA GLY A 218 -0.96 -16.35 -2.57
C GLY A 218 -2.31 -16.65 -3.21
N LEU A 219 -2.48 -16.29 -4.49
CA LEU A 219 -3.68 -16.60 -5.26
C LEU A 219 -3.85 -18.11 -5.48
N VAL A 220 -2.76 -18.83 -5.80
CA VAL A 220 -2.80 -20.29 -5.95
C VAL A 220 -3.14 -21.00 -4.64
N LEU A 221 -2.52 -20.59 -3.52
CA LEU A 221 -2.83 -21.15 -2.20
C LEU A 221 -4.26 -20.82 -1.76
N SER A 222 -4.70 -19.59 -2.00
CA SER A 222 -6.09 -19.19 -1.72
C SER A 222 -7.09 -20.04 -2.50
N ALA A 223 -6.86 -20.25 -3.81
CA ALA A 223 -7.75 -21.04 -4.65
C ALA A 223 -7.75 -22.55 -4.31
N THR A 224 -6.65 -23.07 -3.75
CA THR A 224 -6.51 -24.50 -3.43
C THR A 224 -6.95 -24.86 -2.00
N LEU A 225 -6.81 -23.92 -1.06
CA LEU A 225 -7.10 -24.12 0.36
C LEU A 225 -8.34 -23.35 0.84
N ASP A 226 -9.06 -22.68 -0.06
CA ASP A 226 -10.24 -21.86 0.23
C ASP A 226 -9.98 -20.79 1.32
N LEU A 227 -8.80 -20.16 1.23
CA LEU A 227 -8.36 -19.12 2.18
C LEU A 227 -8.75 -17.72 1.69
N PRO A 228 -8.96 -16.74 2.59
CA PRO A 228 -9.13 -15.34 2.21
C PRO A 228 -7.92 -14.84 1.41
N SER A 229 -8.12 -14.45 0.16
CA SER A 229 -7.02 -14.20 -0.78
C SER A 229 -6.11 -13.07 -0.34
N GLY A 230 -6.66 -11.98 0.21
CA GLY A 230 -5.86 -10.89 0.77
C GLY A 230 -4.88 -11.40 1.83
N ALA A 231 -5.37 -12.19 2.80
CA ALA A 231 -4.53 -12.76 3.86
C ALA A 231 -3.50 -13.77 3.32
N ALA A 232 -3.90 -14.64 2.38
CA ALA A 232 -3.01 -15.61 1.76
C ALA A 232 -1.86 -14.92 1.00
N ILE A 233 -2.16 -13.86 0.23
CA ILE A 233 -1.15 -13.08 -0.50
C ILE A 233 -0.21 -12.34 0.47
N VAL A 234 -0.73 -11.77 1.56
CA VAL A 234 0.11 -11.12 2.59
C VAL A 234 1.09 -12.13 3.19
N ALA A 235 0.62 -13.33 3.54
CA ALA A 235 1.47 -14.38 4.10
C ALA A 235 2.57 -14.83 3.11
N THR A 236 2.22 -15.07 1.84
CA THR A 236 3.19 -15.48 0.81
C THR A 236 4.15 -14.36 0.42
N LEU A 237 3.71 -13.10 0.42
CA LEU A 237 4.59 -11.94 0.27
C LEU A 237 5.63 -11.89 1.39
N ALA A 238 5.23 -12.10 2.65
CA ALA A 238 6.13 -12.11 3.79
C ALA A 238 7.17 -13.23 3.69
N VAL A 239 6.74 -14.45 3.34
CA VAL A 239 7.66 -15.58 3.10
C VAL A 239 8.60 -15.29 1.94
N SER A 240 8.09 -14.82 0.80
CA SER A 240 8.90 -14.49 -0.39
C SER A 240 9.93 -13.41 -0.09
N ALA A 241 9.53 -12.38 0.66
CA ALA A 241 10.40 -11.30 1.11
C ALA A 241 11.54 -11.80 1.99
N LEU A 242 11.23 -12.66 2.98
CA LEU A 242 12.24 -13.27 3.85
C LEU A 242 13.21 -14.16 3.07
N VAL A 243 12.69 -15.07 2.24
CA VAL A 243 13.49 -16.00 1.45
C VAL A 243 14.46 -15.24 0.53
N ILE A 244 13.96 -14.30 -0.26
CA ILE A 244 14.82 -13.51 -1.17
C ILE A 244 15.84 -12.70 -0.39
N ARG A 245 15.46 -12.10 0.74
CA ARG A 245 16.39 -11.37 1.59
C ARG A 245 17.52 -12.26 2.11
N PHE A 246 17.22 -13.48 2.57
CA PHE A 246 18.23 -14.43 3.05
C PHE A 246 19.13 -14.95 1.93
N VAL A 247 18.55 -15.27 0.76
CA VAL A 247 19.32 -15.73 -0.41
C VAL A 247 20.29 -14.64 -0.86
N LEU A 248 19.82 -13.41 -1.02
CA LEU A 248 20.67 -12.29 -1.46
C LEU A 248 21.70 -11.87 -0.40
N ALA A 249 21.41 -12.04 0.89
CA ALA A 249 22.39 -11.80 1.95
C ALA A 249 23.58 -12.76 1.90
N LYS A 250 23.39 -13.99 1.37
CA LYS A 250 24.47 -14.96 1.15
C LYS A 250 25.26 -14.72 -0.13
N VAL A 251 24.62 -14.15 -1.15
CA VAL A 251 25.20 -13.95 -2.49
C VAL A 251 25.87 -12.58 -2.64
N ALA A 252 25.39 -11.54 -1.95
CA ALA A 252 25.98 -10.22 -2.03
C ALA A 252 27.31 -10.18 -1.26
N PRO A 253 28.40 -9.62 -1.85
CA PRO A 253 29.63 -9.39 -1.10
C PRO A 253 29.31 -8.54 0.12
N GLN A 254 29.61 -9.04 1.32
CA GLN A 254 29.73 -8.17 2.48
C GLN A 254 30.81 -7.15 2.12
N ALA A 255 30.51 -5.86 2.21
CA ALA A 255 31.55 -4.85 2.11
C ALA A 255 32.48 -5.07 3.32
N THR A 256 33.63 -5.69 3.06
CA THR A 256 34.79 -5.66 3.95
C THR A 256 35.30 -4.21 3.97
N GLY A 257 35.47 -3.64 5.16
CA GLY A 257 36.16 -2.36 5.37
C GLY A 257 35.39 -1.49 6.36
N SER A 258 35.68 -1.54 7.66
CA SER A 258 36.80 -0.82 8.30
C SER A 258 36.80 0.68 7.98
N GLU A 259 35.95 1.43 8.68
CA GLU A 259 36.28 2.80 9.02
C GLU A 259 36.67 2.80 10.49
N ILE A 260 37.98 2.74 10.67
CA ILE A 260 38.69 2.97 11.93
C ILE A 260 38.24 4.34 12.41
N LEU A 261 37.50 4.41 13.52
CA LEU A 261 37.37 5.62 14.30
C LEU A 261 38.79 6.09 14.65
N PRO A 262 39.26 7.28 14.22
CA PRO A 262 40.39 7.88 14.87
C PRO A 262 39.96 8.18 16.30
N LYS A 263 40.58 7.48 17.26
CA LYS A 263 40.61 7.90 18.66
C LYS A 263 41.19 9.31 18.69
N HIS A 264 40.35 10.32 18.83
CA HIS A 264 40.82 11.58 19.39
C HIS A 264 40.81 11.45 20.91
N HIS A 265 42.00 11.16 21.43
CA HIS A 265 42.43 11.49 22.78
C HIS A 265 42.63 13.01 22.91
N ALA A 266 42.45 13.47 24.15
CA ALA A 266 42.68 14.80 24.73
C ALA A 266 41.49 15.77 24.66
#